data_AF-A0A6B0STI4-F1
#
_entry.id   AF-A0A6B0STI4-F1
#
_cell.length_a   1.000
_cell.length_b   1.000
_cell.length_c   1.000
_cell.angle_alpha   90.00
_cell.angle_beta   90.00
_cell.angle_gamma   90.00
#
_symmetry.space_group_name_H-M   'P 1'
#
loop_
_entity.id
_entity.type
_entity.pdbx_description
1 polymer ?
#
loop_
_entity_poly.entity_id
_entity_poly.type
_entity_poly.pdbx_seq_one_letter_code
_entity_poly.pdbx_strand_id
1 'polypeptide(L)' 'MTVDDAITEVAPDVYDLTLERGAARYRAFLVDGADPTLVDCGFDRTTDALFDRLDALDVTPERL' A
#
# COMPACT_ATOMS: atom_id res chain seq x y z
N MET A 1 11.97 3.30 -17.02
CA MET A 1 12.48 2.91 -15.69
C MET A 1 11.29 2.28 -15.00
N THR A 2 11.19 0.97 -15.08
CA THR A 2 10.10 0.22 -14.42
C THR A 2 10.67 -0.12 -13.06
N VAL A 3 10.33 0.68 -12.06
CA VAL A 3 10.64 0.32 -10.68
C VAL A 3 9.61 -0.74 -10.32
N ASP A 4 10.06 -1.92 -9.88
CA ASP A 4 9.18 -3.02 -9.53
C ASP A 4 8.12 -2.52 -8.54
N ASP A 5 6.87 -2.50 -9.00
CA ASP A 5 5.67 -1.99 -8.32
C ASP A 5 5.20 -2.96 -7.20
N ALA A 6 6.14 -3.70 -6.62
CA ALA A 6 5.92 -4.87 -5.79
C ALA A 6 5.69 -4.49 -4.33
N ILE A 7 4.60 -5.01 -3.79
CA ILE A 7 4.30 -4.99 -2.35
C ILE A 7 5.46 -5.66 -1.61
N THR A 8 5.98 -4.99 -0.58
CA THR A 8 7.13 -5.49 0.19
C THR A 8 6.76 -5.58 1.66
N GLU A 9 6.93 -6.76 2.28
CA GLU A 9 6.87 -6.88 3.73
C GLU A 9 8.15 -6.32 4.35
N VAL A 10 8.04 -5.22 5.11
CA VAL A 10 9.19 -4.49 5.70
C VAL A 10 9.43 -4.84 7.16
N ALA A 11 8.42 -5.40 7.82
CA ALA A 11 8.45 -6.00 9.15
C ALA A 11 7.29 -7.02 9.23
N PRO A 12 7.24 -7.92 10.23
CA PRO A 12 6.15 -8.88 10.36
C PRO A 12 4.79 -8.19 10.29
N ASP A 13 3.98 -8.60 9.30
CA ASP A 13 2.64 -8.07 9.05
C ASP A 13 2.60 -6.58 8.69
N VAL A 14 3.71 -6.00 8.25
CA VAL A 14 3.80 -4.61 7.79
C VAL A 14 4.23 -4.57 6.33
N TYR A 15 3.33 -4.12 5.47
CA TYR A 15 3.51 -4.11 4.03
C TYR A 15 3.66 -2.67 3.51
N ASP A 16 4.73 -2.42 2.75
CA ASP A 16 4.93 -1.20 1.97
C ASP A 16 4.12 -1.29 0.67
N LEU A 17 3.13 -0.42 0.55
CA LEU A 17 2.24 -0.26 -0.61
C LEU A 17 2.58 1.01 -1.39
N THR A 18 3.80 1.55 -1.25
CA THR A 18 4.23 2.82 -1.86
C THR A 18 4.05 2.83 -3.37
N LEU A 19 3.31 3.81 -3.89
CA LEU A 19 3.14 4.04 -5.32
C LEU A 19 4.21 5.03 -5.82
N GLU A 20 4.75 4.78 -7.00
CA GLU A 20 5.73 5.68 -7.62
C GLU A 20 5.19 6.34 -8.89
N ARG A 21 5.47 7.63 -9.07
CA ARG A 21 5.13 8.36 -10.29
C ARG A 21 6.24 9.35 -10.65
N GLY A 22 7.02 9.00 -11.66
CA GLY A 22 8.22 9.76 -12.02
C GLY A 22 9.23 9.72 -10.87
N ALA A 23 9.59 10.89 -10.32
CA ALA A 23 10.47 10.98 -9.16
C ALA A 23 9.71 11.02 -7.80
N ALA A 24 8.37 11.05 -7.83
CA ALA A 24 7.56 11.12 -6.62
C ALA A 24 7.26 9.72 -6.09
N ARG A 25 7.28 9.59 -4.74
CA ARG A 25 6.87 8.39 -4.01
C ARG A 25 5.72 8.76 -3.09
N TYR A 26 4.59 8.08 -3.24
CA TYR A 26 3.41 8.22 -2.39
C TYR A 26 3.39 7.03 -1.46
N ARG A 27 3.90 7.24 -0.25
CA ARG A 27 4.07 6.16 0.71
C ARG A 27 2.73 5.79 1.33
N ALA A 28 2.42 4.51 1.31
CA ALA A 28 1.29 3.93 2.00
C ALA A 28 1.75 2.62 2.64
N PHE A 29 1.26 2.32 3.84
CA PHE A 29 1.62 1.09 4.54
C PHE A 29 0.38 0.39 5.04
N LEU A 30 0.37 -0.94 5.00
CA LEU A 30 -0.65 -1.75 5.67
C LEU A 30 -0.01 -2.43 6.88
N VAL A 31 -0.64 -2.31 8.04
CA VAL A 31 -0.35 -3.13 9.22
C VAL A 31 -1.47 -4.17 9.34
N ASP A 32 -1.18 -5.41 8.99
CA ASP A 32 -2.11 -6.56 9.00
C ASP A 32 -2.16 -7.23 10.38
N GLY A 33 -2.50 -6.44 11.40
CA GLY A 33 -2.66 -6.90 12.77
C GLY A 33 -4.08 -7.38 13.07
N ALA A 34 -4.42 -7.46 14.36
CA ALA A 34 -5.78 -7.84 14.79
C ALA A 34 -6.89 -6.93 14.22
N ASP A 35 -6.57 -5.67 13.97
CA ASP A 35 -7.41 -4.74 13.22
C ASP A 35 -6.56 -4.15 12.06
N PRO A 36 -6.70 -4.68 10.82
CA PRO A 36 -5.91 -4.22 9.68
C PRO A 36 -6.01 -2.70 9.49
N THR A 37 -4.86 -2.03 9.47
CA THR A 37 -4.79 -0.56 9.46
C THR A 37 -3.97 -0.09 8.26
N LEU A 38 -4.60 0.69 7.40
CA LEU A 38 -3.93 1.38 6.30
C LEU A 38 -3.39 2.72 6.83
N VAL A 39 -2.15 3.05 6.46
CA VAL A 39 -1.51 4.33 6.79
C VAL A 39 -1.30 5.08 5.50
N ASP A 40 -2.04 6.20 5.37
CA ASP A 40 -2.12 7.06 4.17
C ASP A 40 -2.78 6.37 2.95
N CYS A 41 -3.47 7.16 2.13
CA CYS A 41 -4.13 6.73 0.89
C CYS A 41 -3.56 7.42 -0.36
N GLY A 42 -2.58 8.31 -0.21
CA GLY A 42 -2.03 9.07 -1.33
C GLY A 42 -3.06 10.03 -1.95
N PHE A 43 -3.10 10.08 -3.28
CA PHE A 43 -3.99 10.97 -4.04
C PHE A 43 -5.19 10.22 -4.62
N ASP A 44 -6.27 10.95 -4.92
CA ASP A 44 -7.45 10.47 -5.63
C ASP A 44 -7.10 9.68 -6.91
N ARG A 45 -6.16 10.21 -7.70
CA ARG A 45 -5.69 9.60 -8.96
C ARG A 45 -4.83 8.34 -8.78
N THR A 46 -4.51 7.96 -7.54
CA THR A 46 -3.70 6.79 -7.21
C THR A 46 -4.48 5.71 -6.47
N THR A 47 -5.76 5.96 -6.18
CA THR A 47 -6.61 5.09 -5.36
C THR A 47 -6.80 3.69 -5.97
N ASP A 48 -7.03 3.57 -7.28
CA ASP A 48 -7.23 2.26 -7.92
C ASP A 48 -5.99 1.35 -7.76
N ALA A 49 -4.79 1.91 -7.96
CA ALA A 49 -3.55 1.16 -7.81
C ALA A 49 -3.27 0.77 -6.34
N LEU A 50 -3.78 1.55 -5.38
CA LEU A 50 -3.72 1.16 -3.96
C LEU A 50 -4.69 0.01 -3.66
N PHE A 51 -5.90 0.02 -4.23
CA PHE A 51 -6.86 -1.07 -4.10
C PHE A 51 -6.34 -2.37 -4.73
N ASP A 52 -5.76 -2.31 -5.93
CA ASP A 52 -5.15 -3.48 -6.58
C ASP A 52 -4.11 -4.16 -5.67
N ARG A 53 -3.41 -3.39 -4.83
CA ARG A 53 -2.44 -3.91 -3.87
C ARG A 53 -3.07 -4.54 -2.65
N LEU A 54 -4.11 -3.94 -2.11
CA LEU A 54 -4.86 -4.51 -0.99
C LEU A 54 -5.51 -5.84 -1.41
N ASP A 55 -6.07 -5.89 -2.63
CA ASP A 55 -6.64 -7.10 -3.21
C ASP A 55 -5.57 -8.19 -3.41
N ALA A 56 -4.35 -7.83 -3.82
CA ALA A 56 -3.24 -8.77 -3.94
C ALA A 56 -2.78 -9.37 -2.60
N LEU A 57 -3.03 -8.67 -1.49
CA LEU A 57 -2.80 -9.17 -0.13
C LEU A 57 -4.00 -9.94 0.44
N ASP A 58 -5.17 -9.87 -0.21
CA ASP A 58 -6.45 -10.39 0.31
C ASP A 58 -6.79 -9.81 1.69
N VAL A 59 -6.44 -8.53 1.92
CA VAL A 59 -6.69 -7.82 3.18
C VAL A 59 -7.58 -6.60 2.96
N THR A 60 -8.64 -6.49 3.75
CA THR A 60 -9.48 -5.28 3.82
C THR A 60 -9.11 -4.47 5.06
N PRO A 61 -8.58 -3.25 4.93
CA PRO A 61 -8.33 -2.38 6.07
C PRO A 61 -9.62 -2.03 6.82
N GLU A 62 -9.59 -2.13 8.13
CA GLU A 62 -10.68 -1.70 9.02
C GLU A 62 -10.48 -0.27 9.54
N ARG A 63 -9.24 0.23 9.45
CA ARG A 63 -8.83 1.56 9.91
C ARG A 63 -7.99 2.28 8.86
N LEU A 64 -8.05 3.61 8.92
CA LEU A 64 -7.18 4.55 8.22
C LEU A 64 -6.52 5.51 9.22
#